data_AF-A0A3M8PAQ1-F1
#
_entry.id   AF-A0A3M8PAQ1-F1
#
_cell.length_a   1.000
_cell.length_b   1.000
_cell.length_c   1.000
_cell.angle_alpha   90.00
_cell.angle_beta   90.00
_cell.angle_gamma   90.00
#
_symmetry.space_group_name_H-M   'P 1'
#
loop_
_entity.id
_entity.type
_entity.pdbx_description
1 polymer ?
#
loop_
_entity_poly.entity_id
_entity_poly.type
_entity_poly.pdbx_seq_one_letter_code
_entity_poly.pdbx_strand_id
1 'polypeptide(L)'
;MKPIYGSAKEAVEQIQDGATIMVGGFGLVGIPEQLILALVDKGVTDLTIISNNCGVDEWGLGLLLKNKQIKKMIGSYVGENKEFERQVLSGEIEVELTPQGTLAEKMRAGGAGIPAFFTPAGVGTLIAEGKEIREFDGKEYVLEHALKADFALVRAAKADKMGNLVYNKTAQNFNPLAAAAGQVTIAEVEEIVETGDIDPNQVQTPSIYVQGLIQAKQEKRIERLTTRTV
;
A
#
# COMPACT_ATOMS: atom_id res chain seq x y z
N MET A 1 -18.55 9.54 -13.50
CA MET A 1 -18.64 8.58 -12.39
C MET A 1 -17.64 7.47 -12.63
N LYS A 2 -17.02 6.96 -11.56
CA LYS A 2 -16.10 5.82 -11.65
C LYS A 2 -16.89 4.51 -11.71
N PRO A 3 -16.33 3.45 -12.33
CA PRO A 3 -16.83 2.09 -12.14
C PRO A 3 -16.98 1.77 -10.65
N ILE A 4 -18.13 1.20 -10.28
CA ILE A 4 -18.40 0.65 -8.96
C ILE A 4 -18.59 -0.84 -9.14
N TYR A 5 -17.65 -1.63 -8.66
CA TYR A 5 -17.67 -3.09 -8.81
C TYR A 5 -18.70 -3.70 -7.86
N GLY A 6 -19.40 -4.74 -8.34
CA GLY A 6 -20.38 -5.48 -7.54
C GLY A 6 -19.73 -6.46 -6.57
N SER A 7 -18.46 -6.83 -6.79
CA SER A 7 -17.71 -7.73 -5.92
C SER A 7 -16.20 -7.48 -5.96
N ALA A 8 -15.48 -7.92 -4.93
CA ALA A 8 -14.03 -7.78 -4.88
C ALA A 8 -13.33 -8.64 -5.95
N LYS A 9 -13.93 -9.78 -6.33
CA LYS A 9 -13.44 -10.65 -7.41
C LYS A 9 -13.44 -9.93 -8.75
N GLU A 10 -14.55 -9.26 -9.07
CA GLU A 10 -14.67 -8.43 -10.27
C GLU A 10 -13.62 -7.30 -10.28
N ALA A 11 -13.39 -6.66 -9.13
CA ALA A 11 -12.45 -5.55 -9.03
C ALA A 11 -11.01 -5.95 -9.34
N VAL A 12 -10.58 -7.16 -8.93
CA VAL A 12 -9.21 -7.66 -9.13
C VAL A 12 -9.02 -8.48 -10.41
N GLU A 13 -10.04 -8.58 -11.26
CA GLU A 13 -10.05 -9.48 -12.43
C GLU A 13 -8.94 -9.17 -13.45
N GLN A 14 -8.53 -7.91 -13.56
CA GLN A 14 -7.46 -7.48 -14.48
C GLN A 14 -6.03 -7.69 -13.94
N ILE A 15 -5.87 -8.03 -12.66
CA ILE A 15 -4.56 -8.24 -12.04
C ILE A 15 -4.00 -9.60 -12.47
N GLN A 16 -2.81 -9.64 -13.06
CA GLN A 16 -2.20 -10.86 -13.60
C GLN A 16 -0.97 -11.26 -12.78
N ASP A 17 -0.46 -12.47 -13.02
CA ASP A 17 0.80 -12.91 -12.44
C ASP A 17 1.93 -11.93 -12.80
N GLY A 18 2.87 -11.73 -11.88
CA GLY A 18 3.98 -10.81 -12.08
C GLY A 18 3.65 -9.32 -11.87
N ALA A 19 2.40 -8.97 -11.56
CA ALA A 19 2.02 -7.58 -11.35
C ALA A 19 2.74 -6.94 -10.15
N THR A 20 3.08 -5.66 -10.30
CA THR A 20 3.51 -4.81 -9.19
C THR A 20 2.30 -4.11 -8.57
N ILE A 21 2.07 -4.31 -7.28
CA ILE A 21 0.90 -3.81 -6.58
C ILE A 21 1.31 -3.00 -5.37
N MET A 22 0.88 -1.73 -5.32
CA MET A 22 0.94 -0.93 -4.10
C MET A 22 -0.30 -1.20 -3.25
N VAL A 23 -0.10 -1.49 -1.98
CA VAL A 23 -1.20 -1.78 -1.05
C VAL A 23 -1.11 -0.81 0.13
N GLY A 24 -2.20 -0.06 0.34
CA GLY A 24 -2.30 0.86 1.46
C GLY A 24 -2.46 0.14 2.81
N GLY A 25 -2.29 0.89 3.90
CA GLY A 25 -2.40 0.39 5.27
C GLY A 25 -1.12 0.54 6.10
N PHE A 26 -1.26 0.31 7.40
CA PHE A 26 -0.17 0.25 8.37
C PHE A 26 -0.49 -0.83 9.40
N GLY A 27 0.33 -1.88 9.50
CA GLY A 27 -0.05 -3.11 10.21
C GLY A 27 -1.37 -3.67 9.63
N LEU A 28 -2.41 -3.73 10.46
CA LEU A 28 -3.78 -4.11 10.06
C LEU A 28 -4.72 -2.90 9.89
N VAL A 29 -4.22 -1.67 10.08
CA VAL A 29 -5.05 -0.46 10.08
C VAL A 29 -5.13 0.15 8.68
N GLY A 30 -6.34 0.19 8.14
CA GLY A 30 -6.60 0.81 6.83
C GLY A 30 -6.08 0.01 5.64
N ILE A 31 -6.08 -1.33 5.75
CA ILE A 31 -5.78 -2.26 4.65
C ILE A 31 -7.06 -2.54 3.83
N PRO A 32 -6.96 -2.77 2.51
CA PRO A 32 -8.10 -3.16 1.66
C PRO A 32 -8.38 -4.67 1.80
N GLU A 33 -9.01 -5.07 2.90
CA GLU A 33 -9.20 -6.47 3.31
C GLU A 33 -9.86 -7.33 2.22
N GLN A 34 -10.94 -6.85 1.61
CA GLN A 34 -11.73 -7.67 0.68
C GLN A 34 -11.05 -7.79 -0.69
N LEU A 35 -10.35 -6.75 -1.15
CA LEU A 35 -9.50 -6.82 -2.33
C LEU A 35 -8.30 -7.76 -2.12
N ILE A 36 -7.68 -7.76 -0.93
CA ILE A 36 -6.62 -8.72 -0.59
C ILE A 36 -7.17 -10.15 -0.61
N LEU A 37 -8.31 -10.40 0.04
CA LEU A 37 -8.94 -11.73 0.02
C LEU A 37 -9.32 -12.17 -1.40
N ALA A 38 -9.77 -11.25 -2.25
CA ALA A 38 -10.05 -11.57 -3.65
C ALA A 38 -8.78 -11.95 -4.42
N LEU A 39 -7.63 -11.31 -4.16
CA LEU A 39 -6.34 -11.72 -4.73
C LEU A 39 -5.89 -13.09 -4.23
N VAL A 40 -6.10 -13.38 -2.94
CA VAL A 40 -5.84 -14.71 -2.34
C VAL A 40 -6.66 -15.77 -3.07
N ASP A 41 -7.96 -15.56 -3.21
CA ASP A 41 -8.87 -16.46 -3.92
C ASP A 41 -8.52 -16.64 -5.40
N LYS A 42 -8.07 -15.56 -6.05
CA LYS A 42 -7.70 -15.59 -7.47
C LYS A 42 -6.45 -16.44 -7.74
N GLY A 43 -5.56 -16.54 -6.74
CA GLY A 43 -4.36 -17.37 -6.84
C GLY A 43 -3.32 -16.86 -7.82
N VAL A 44 -3.31 -15.55 -8.12
CA VAL A 44 -2.25 -14.94 -8.94
C VAL A 44 -0.91 -14.98 -8.19
N THR A 45 0.17 -15.27 -8.90
CA THR A 45 1.51 -15.48 -8.33
C THR A 45 2.54 -14.48 -8.87
N ASP A 46 3.78 -14.63 -8.42
CA ASP A 46 4.92 -13.79 -8.84
C ASP A 46 4.74 -12.28 -8.57
N LEU A 47 3.87 -11.92 -7.63
CA LEU A 47 3.56 -10.52 -7.35
C LEU A 47 4.75 -9.78 -6.73
N THR A 48 4.94 -8.53 -7.14
CA THR A 48 5.76 -7.58 -6.40
C THR A 48 4.85 -6.69 -5.56
N ILE A 49 4.90 -6.84 -4.24
CA ILE A 49 4.06 -6.06 -3.32
C ILE A 49 4.87 -4.90 -2.74
N ILE A 50 4.29 -3.71 -2.78
CA ILE A 50 4.83 -2.50 -2.16
C ILE A 50 3.86 -2.06 -1.08
N SER A 51 4.25 -2.20 0.18
CA SER A 51 3.42 -1.86 1.34
C SER A 51 4.29 -1.64 2.56
N ASN A 52 3.84 -0.84 3.52
CA ASN A 52 4.61 -0.60 4.74
C ASN A 52 4.94 -1.89 5.49
N ASN A 53 3.96 -2.80 5.58
CA ASN A 53 4.07 -4.10 6.25
C ASN A 53 3.42 -5.20 5.40
N CYS A 54 3.74 -6.45 5.72
CA CYS A 54 3.12 -7.64 5.11
C CYS A 54 1.96 -8.20 5.97
N GLY A 55 1.26 -7.37 6.76
CA GLY A 55 0.21 -7.83 7.67
C GLY A 55 0.71 -8.81 8.74
N VAL A 56 -0.13 -9.78 9.10
CA VAL A 56 0.19 -10.88 10.04
C VAL A 56 -0.14 -12.23 9.39
N ASP A 57 0.36 -13.34 9.94
CA ASP A 57 0.24 -14.68 9.35
C ASP A 57 -1.20 -15.06 8.91
N GLU A 58 -2.21 -14.63 9.66
CA GLU A 58 -3.62 -14.98 9.43
C GLU A 58 -4.50 -13.79 9.00
N TRP A 59 -3.93 -12.65 8.60
CA TRP A 59 -4.70 -11.50 8.06
C TRP A 59 -3.89 -10.51 7.22
N GLY A 60 -4.56 -9.86 6.27
CA GLY A 60 -3.94 -8.90 5.35
C GLY A 60 -3.00 -9.59 4.36
N LEU A 61 -1.91 -8.92 3.99
CA LEU A 61 -0.96 -9.42 2.98
C LEU A 61 -0.26 -10.73 3.38
N GLY A 62 -0.23 -11.08 4.66
CA GLY A 62 0.33 -12.34 5.14
C GLY A 62 -0.38 -13.57 4.56
N LEU A 63 -1.64 -13.42 4.13
CA LEU A 63 -2.38 -14.47 3.45
C LEU A 63 -1.79 -14.78 2.06
N LEU A 64 -1.42 -13.75 1.29
CA LEU A 64 -0.77 -13.92 -0.02
C LEU A 64 0.62 -14.56 0.14
N LEU A 65 1.36 -14.14 1.18
CA LEU A 65 2.67 -14.71 1.52
C LEU A 65 2.56 -16.21 1.85
N LYS A 66 1.60 -16.60 2.70
CA LYS A 66 1.35 -17.99 3.08
C LYS A 66 0.99 -18.85 1.87
N ASN A 67 0.28 -18.28 0.90
CA ASN A 67 -0.07 -18.91 -0.37
C ASN A 67 1.05 -18.86 -1.43
N LYS A 68 2.23 -18.33 -1.11
CA LYS A 68 3.36 -18.18 -2.04
C LYS A 68 3.03 -17.36 -3.30
N GLN A 69 2.16 -16.37 -3.14
CA GLN A 69 1.75 -15.48 -4.23
C GLN A 69 2.69 -14.27 -4.41
N ILE A 70 3.55 -14.00 -3.42
CA ILE A 70 4.47 -12.86 -3.43
C ILE A 70 5.87 -13.35 -3.81
N LYS A 71 6.43 -12.82 -4.90
CA LYS A 71 7.82 -13.03 -5.29
C LYS A 71 8.75 -11.99 -4.69
N LYS A 72 8.31 -10.72 -4.63
CA LYS A 72 9.10 -9.62 -4.05
C LYS A 72 8.25 -8.75 -3.12
N MET A 73 8.81 -8.38 -1.97
CA MET A 73 8.22 -7.42 -1.06
C MET A 73 9.13 -6.20 -0.90
N ILE A 74 8.58 -5.01 -1.12
CA ILE A 74 9.21 -3.73 -0.79
C ILE A 74 8.43 -3.13 0.39
N GLY A 75 9.10 -2.99 1.54
CA GLY A 75 8.44 -2.52 2.76
C GLY A 75 9.43 -1.95 3.77
N SER A 76 8.90 -1.36 4.85
CA SER A 76 9.74 -0.76 5.89
C SER A 76 9.95 -1.67 7.08
N TYR A 77 8.97 -2.52 7.36
CA TYR A 77 8.98 -3.39 8.52
C TYR A 77 8.18 -4.66 8.23
N VAL A 78 8.83 -5.79 8.39
CA VAL A 78 8.28 -7.10 8.06
C VAL A 78 7.40 -7.69 9.17
N GLY A 79 7.46 -7.12 10.38
CA GLY A 79 6.56 -7.49 11.46
C GLY A 79 7.00 -8.70 12.28
N GLU A 80 6.06 -9.20 13.07
CA GLU A 80 6.10 -10.50 13.77
C GLU A 80 5.55 -11.63 12.87
N ASN A 81 5.91 -11.63 11.58
CA ASN A 81 5.46 -12.65 10.63
C ASN A 81 6.56 -13.72 10.49
N LYS A 82 6.37 -14.86 11.17
CA LYS A 82 7.39 -15.93 11.20
C LYS A 82 7.55 -16.60 9.84
N GLU A 83 6.47 -16.69 9.07
CA GLU A 83 6.52 -17.25 7.72
C GLU A 83 7.31 -16.33 6.78
N PHE A 84 7.19 -15.01 6.95
CA PHE A 84 7.98 -14.04 6.21
C PHE A 84 9.47 -14.19 6.50
N GLU A 85 9.84 -14.21 7.79
CA GLU A 85 11.24 -14.42 8.19
C GLU A 85 11.80 -15.73 7.62
N ARG A 86 11.02 -16.83 7.70
CA ARG A 86 11.40 -18.12 7.13
C ARG A 86 11.63 -18.06 5.62
N GLN A 87 10.70 -17.47 4.86
CA GLN A 87 10.78 -17.37 3.39
C GLN A 87 11.93 -16.48 2.94
N VAL A 88 12.26 -15.42 3.68
CA VAL A 88 13.43 -14.58 3.40
C VAL A 88 14.72 -15.37 3.58
N LEU A 89 14.86 -16.07 4.72
CA LEU A 89 16.05 -16.86 5.01
C LEU A 89 16.24 -18.04 4.07
N SER A 90 15.14 -18.60 3.52
CA SER A 90 15.20 -19.66 2.50
C SER A 90 15.37 -19.14 1.06
N GLY A 91 15.26 -17.82 0.84
CA GLY A 91 15.31 -17.22 -0.49
C GLY A 91 14.06 -17.48 -1.34
N GLU A 92 12.93 -17.87 -0.72
CA GLU A 92 11.64 -18.04 -1.39
C GLU A 92 11.00 -16.70 -1.81
N ILE A 93 11.36 -15.61 -1.12
CA ILE A 93 10.88 -14.24 -1.40
C ILE A 93 12.05 -13.26 -1.42
N GLU A 94 12.05 -12.38 -2.41
CA GLU A 94 12.96 -11.23 -2.46
C GLU A 94 12.44 -10.11 -1.56
N VAL A 95 13.31 -9.50 -0.74
CA VAL A 95 12.91 -8.41 0.15
C VAL A 95 13.81 -7.20 -0.01
N GLU A 96 13.17 -6.06 -0.22
CA GLU A 96 13.80 -4.74 -0.22
C GLU A 96 13.30 -3.95 0.99
N LEU A 97 14.09 -3.96 2.07
CA LEU A 97 13.82 -3.13 3.24
C LEU A 97 14.15 -1.67 2.92
N THR A 98 13.17 -0.80 3.07
CA THR A 98 13.29 0.64 2.80
C THR A 98 12.87 1.42 4.05
N PRO A 99 13.68 2.38 4.56
CA PRO A 99 13.27 3.22 5.69
C PRO A 99 11.87 3.80 5.46
N GLN A 100 11.00 3.77 6.47
CA GLN A 100 9.57 4.07 6.29
C GLN A 100 9.32 5.44 5.64
N GLY A 101 10.07 6.48 6.04
CA GLY A 101 9.98 7.81 5.43
C GLY A 101 10.43 7.80 3.97
N THR A 102 11.48 7.06 3.63
CA THR A 102 11.94 6.87 2.26
C THR A 102 10.90 6.11 1.44
N LEU A 103 10.28 5.05 1.97
CA LEU A 103 9.22 4.30 1.27
C LEU A 103 8.04 5.22 0.93
N ALA A 104 7.58 6.01 1.90
CA ALA A 104 6.52 6.98 1.70
C ALA A 104 6.89 8.01 0.61
N GLU A 105 8.10 8.58 0.66
CA GLU A 105 8.53 9.57 -0.33
C GLU A 105 8.78 8.95 -1.71
N LYS A 106 9.25 7.69 -1.80
CA LYS A 106 9.35 6.95 -3.07
C LYS A 106 7.99 6.81 -3.75
N MET A 107 6.95 6.46 -2.99
CA MET A 107 5.57 6.37 -3.52
C MET A 107 5.07 7.76 -3.92
N ARG A 108 5.24 8.78 -3.06
CA ARG A 108 4.85 10.16 -3.34
C ARG A 108 5.50 10.70 -4.61
N ALA A 109 6.81 10.51 -4.75
CA ALA A 109 7.60 10.91 -5.90
C ALA A 109 7.09 10.22 -7.18
N GLY A 110 6.77 8.92 -7.08
CA GLY A 110 6.20 8.14 -8.20
C GLY A 110 4.90 8.72 -8.72
N GLY A 111 3.95 9.00 -7.82
CA GLY A 111 2.68 9.62 -8.18
C GLY A 111 2.80 11.07 -8.65
N ALA A 112 3.83 11.79 -8.19
CA ALA A 112 4.12 13.15 -8.61
C ALA A 112 4.95 13.25 -9.91
N GLY A 113 5.40 12.13 -10.48
CA GLY A 113 6.27 12.13 -11.66
C GLY A 113 7.71 12.56 -11.41
N ILE A 114 8.18 12.51 -10.15
CA ILE A 114 9.57 12.77 -9.77
C ILE A 114 10.33 11.44 -9.86
N PRO A 115 11.35 11.30 -10.72
CA PRO A 115 12.00 10.01 -10.95
C PRO A 115 12.93 9.57 -9.80
N ALA A 116 13.55 10.52 -9.11
CA ALA A 116 14.42 10.28 -7.97
C ALA A 116 14.54 11.53 -7.09
N PHE A 117 14.93 11.33 -5.83
CA PHE A 117 15.16 12.40 -4.85
C PHE A 117 16.28 12.02 -3.89
N PHE A 118 16.89 13.01 -3.24
CA PHE A 118 17.91 12.79 -2.22
C PHE A 118 17.29 12.82 -0.81
N THR A 119 17.73 11.91 0.06
CA THR A 119 17.29 11.84 1.47
C THR A 119 18.47 11.50 2.38
N PRO A 120 18.55 12.02 3.62
CA PRO A 120 19.61 11.64 4.55
C PRO A 120 19.35 10.25 5.18
N ALA A 121 18.14 9.69 5.01
CA ALA A 121 17.75 8.42 5.62
C ALA A 121 18.51 7.25 4.98
N GLY A 122 19.32 6.54 5.77
CA GLY A 122 20.07 5.37 5.33
C GLY A 122 21.54 5.63 5.01
N VAL A 123 21.99 6.88 4.98
CA VAL A 123 23.40 7.24 4.83
C VAL A 123 24.24 6.58 5.93
N GLY A 124 25.37 5.99 5.56
CA GLY A 124 26.26 5.26 6.48
C GLY A 124 25.74 3.90 6.95
N THR A 125 24.70 3.37 6.31
CA THR A 125 24.12 2.05 6.62
C THR A 125 24.07 1.16 5.37
N LEU A 126 23.74 -0.12 5.55
CA LEU A 126 23.53 -1.08 4.43
C LEU A 126 22.49 -0.58 3.39
N ILE A 127 21.56 0.29 3.79
CA ILE A 127 20.55 0.87 2.88
C ILE A 127 21.18 1.73 1.78
N ALA A 128 22.33 2.35 2.06
CA ALA A 128 23.03 3.25 1.14
C ALA A 128 24.04 2.53 0.22
N GLU A 129 24.31 1.24 0.44
CA GLU A 129 25.29 0.49 -0.36
C GLU A 129 24.88 0.45 -1.84
N GLY A 130 25.83 0.78 -2.72
CA GLY A 130 25.62 0.81 -4.17
C GLY A 130 24.76 1.97 -4.70
N LYS A 131 24.31 2.90 -3.83
CA LYS A 131 23.54 4.09 -4.23
C LYS A 131 24.43 5.32 -4.38
N GLU A 132 23.97 6.28 -5.18
CA GLU A 132 24.65 7.58 -5.31
C GLU A 132 24.53 8.36 -4.00
N ILE A 133 25.67 8.87 -3.51
CA ILE A 133 25.76 9.79 -2.37
C ILE A 133 26.14 11.18 -2.88
N ARG A 134 25.48 12.20 -2.37
CA ARG A 134 25.80 13.60 -2.66
C ARG A 134 25.75 14.45 -1.40
N GLU A 135 26.66 15.40 -1.28
CA GLU A 135 26.66 16.38 -0.20
C GLU A 135 25.83 17.62 -0.58
N PHE A 136 24.99 18.06 0.35
CA PHE A 136 24.29 19.34 0.31
C PHE A 136 24.48 20.02 1.66
N ASP A 137 24.96 21.27 1.67
CA ASP A 137 25.15 22.08 2.88
C ASP A 137 25.96 21.38 4.00
N GLY A 138 27.03 20.67 3.64
CA GLY A 138 27.89 19.96 4.60
C GLY A 138 27.30 18.66 5.16
N LYS A 139 26.22 18.14 4.56
CA LYS A 139 25.59 16.88 4.96
C LYS A 139 25.41 15.95 3.77
N GLU A 140 25.69 14.67 3.97
CA GLU A 140 25.51 13.62 2.97
C GLU A 140 24.04 13.18 2.85
N TYR A 141 23.64 12.90 1.62
CA TYR A 141 22.33 12.38 1.25
C TYR A 141 22.48 11.24 0.25
N VAL A 142 21.58 10.26 0.31
CA VAL A 142 21.51 9.14 -0.64
C VAL A 142 20.41 9.39 -1.67
N LEU A 143 20.70 9.09 -2.94
CA LEU A 143 19.73 9.12 -4.03
C LEU A 143 18.80 7.91 -3.91
N GLU A 144 17.49 8.17 -3.95
CA GLU A 144 16.45 7.14 -3.95
C GLU A 144 15.54 7.31 -5.16
N HIS A 145 15.24 6.20 -5.82
CA HIS A 145 14.35 6.18 -6.98
C HIS A 145 12.90 6.05 -6.57
N ALA A 146 12.02 6.76 -7.29
CA ALA A 146 10.59 6.66 -7.09
C ALA A 146 10.04 5.27 -7.41
N LEU A 147 8.95 4.90 -6.73
CA LEU A 147 8.22 3.66 -6.96
C LEU A 147 6.93 3.96 -7.71
N LYS A 148 6.60 3.12 -8.69
CA LYS A 148 5.30 3.07 -9.37
C LYS A 148 4.81 1.63 -9.37
N ALA A 149 3.50 1.45 -9.52
CA ALA A 149 2.90 0.12 -9.57
C ALA A 149 1.86 0.04 -10.70
N ASP A 150 1.64 -1.18 -11.21
CA ASP A 150 0.59 -1.45 -12.19
C ASP A 150 -0.78 -1.22 -11.55
N PHE A 151 -0.93 -1.65 -10.29
CA PHE A 151 -2.15 -1.50 -9.52
C PHE A 151 -1.88 -0.87 -8.15
N ALA A 152 -2.85 -0.09 -7.66
CA ALA A 152 -2.91 0.30 -6.26
C ALA A 152 -4.23 -0.15 -5.64
N LEU A 153 -4.13 -0.89 -4.54
CA LEU A 153 -5.28 -1.30 -3.74
C LEU A 153 -5.28 -0.46 -2.47
N VAL A 154 -6.31 0.34 -2.29
CA VAL A 154 -6.40 1.29 -1.17
C VAL A 154 -7.72 1.15 -0.46
N ARG A 155 -7.75 1.59 0.79
CA ARG A 155 -8.92 1.59 1.65
C ARG A 155 -9.23 3.00 2.12
N ALA A 156 -10.49 3.41 2.00
CA ALA A 156 -11.00 4.64 2.60
C ALA A 156 -12.24 4.39 3.46
N ALA A 157 -12.66 5.38 4.24
CA ALA A 157 -13.91 5.29 4.99
C ALA A 157 -15.11 5.57 4.08
N LYS A 158 -14.98 6.59 3.22
CA LYS A 158 -16.03 7.05 2.32
C LYS A 158 -15.47 7.39 0.94
N ALA A 159 -16.24 7.13 -0.11
CA ALA A 159 -16.03 7.69 -1.43
C ALA A 159 -17.32 8.33 -1.97
N ASP A 160 -17.21 9.32 -2.85
CA ASP A 160 -18.32 9.68 -3.73
C ASP A 160 -18.27 8.89 -5.05
N LYS A 161 -19.35 8.94 -5.85
CA LYS A 161 -19.39 8.29 -7.18
C LYS A 161 -18.36 8.81 -8.19
N MET A 162 -17.69 9.93 -7.91
CA MET A 162 -16.57 10.42 -8.71
C MET A 162 -15.23 9.81 -8.28
N GLY A 163 -15.15 9.20 -7.10
CA GLY A 163 -13.95 8.58 -6.55
C GLY A 163 -13.16 9.49 -5.62
N ASN A 164 -13.73 10.61 -5.16
CA ASN A 164 -13.09 11.41 -4.10
C ASN A 164 -13.14 10.63 -2.79
N LEU A 165 -12.01 10.49 -2.10
CA LEU A 165 -11.90 9.66 -0.90
C LEU A 165 -11.74 10.49 0.37
N VAL A 166 -12.38 10.01 1.43
CA VAL A 166 -12.19 10.46 2.82
C VAL A 166 -11.81 9.26 3.69
N TYR A 167 -10.75 9.43 4.46
CA TYR A 167 -10.21 8.45 5.39
C TYR A 167 -10.68 8.76 6.82
N ASN A 168 -10.55 7.78 7.71
CA ASN A 168 -10.92 7.94 9.12
C ASN A 168 -9.71 7.70 10.02
N LYS A 169 -9.29 8.72 10.77
CA LYS A 169 -8.17 8.67 11.71
C LYS A 169 -6.87 8.17 11.05
N THR A 170 -6.09 7.36 11.76
CA THR A 170 -4.79 6.82 11.32
C THR A 170 -4.90 5.77 10.21
N ALA A 171 -6.12 5.39 9.79
CA ALA A 171 -6.34 4.53 8.64
C ALA A 171 -6.07 5.22 7.29
N GLN A 172 -5.75 6.53 7.28
CA GLN A 172 -5.27 7.21 6.08
C GLN A 172 -3.89 6.69 5.65
N ASN A 173 -2.89 6.76 6.55
CA ASN A 173 -1.51 6.27 6.36
C ASN A 173 -0.99 6.30 4.89
N PHE A 174 -0.65 5.14 4.32
CA PHE A 174 -0.07 5.00 2.98
C PHE A 174 -1.11 5.02 1.85
N ASN A 175 -2.42 5.00 2.15
CA ASN A 175 -3.46 4.90 1.14
C ASN A 175 -3.43 6.02 0.09
N PRO A 176 -3.30 7.32 0.44
CA PRO A 176 -3.20 8.39 -0.56
C PRO A 176 -1.96 8.26 -1.46
N LEU A 177 -0.84 7.82 -0.87
CA LEU A 177 0.43 7.67 -1.58
C LEU A 177 0.37 6.53 -2.60
N ALA A 178 -0.23 5.39 -2.19
CA ALA A 178 -0.48 4.26 -3.07
C ALA A 178 -1.42 4.66 -4.22
N ALA A 179 -2.53 5.33 -3.89
CA ALA A 179 -3.52 5.76 -4.89
C ALA A 179 -2.91 6.64 -5.99
N ALA A 180 -2.00 7.54 -5.62
CA ALA A 180 -1.37 8.44 -6.59
C ALA A 180 -0.33 7.75 -7.48
N ALA A 181 0.28 6.65 -7.01
CA ALA A 181 1.42 6.00 -7.66
C ALA A 181 1.08 4.69 -8.40
N GLY A 182 -0.17 4.22 -8.29
CA GLY A 182 -0.70 3.13 -9.11
C GLY A 182 -1.18 3.61 -10.48
N GLN A 183 -0.90 2.85 -11.53
CA GLN A 183 -1.47 3.10 -12.85
C GLN A 183 -3.00 2.88 -12.85
N VAL A 184 -3.46 1.84 -12.13
CA VAL A 184 -4.88 1.59 -11.89
C VAL A 184 -5.14 1.44 -10.38
N THR A 185 -5.81 2.43 -9.80
CA THR A 185 -6.18 2.45 -8.40
C THR A 185 -7.61 1.98 -8.19
N ILE A 186 -7.76 0.98 -7.32
CA ILE A 186 -9.06 0.47 -6.86
C ILE A 186 -9.18 0.80 -5.38
N ALA A 187 -10.23 1.56 -5.02
CA ALA A 187 -10.50 1.92 -3.64
C ALA A 187 -11.65 1.11 -3.05
N GLU A 188 -11.34 0.39 -1.98
CA GLU A 188 -12.31 -0.26 -1.10
C GLU A 188 -12.79 0.72 -0.04
N VAL A 189 -14.11 0.89 0.07
CA VAL A 189 -14.71 1.87 0.99
C VAL A 189 -15.86 1.27 1.79
N GLU A 190 -16.12 1.83 2.96
CA GLU A 190 -17.26 1.40 3.80
C GLU A 190 -18.59 1.99 3.31
N GLU A 191 -18.54 3.20 2.74
CA GLU A 191 -19.71 3.95 2.27
C GLU A 191 -19.42 4.65 0.94
N ILE A 192 -20.28 4.45 -0.06
CA ILE A 192 -20.32 5.25 -1.28
C ILE A 192 -21.50 6.22 -1.19
N VAL A 193 -21.24 7.51 -1.36
CA VAL A 193 -22.24 8.59 -1.36
C VAL A 193 -22.40 9.22 -2.74
N GLU A 194 -23.41 10.08 -2.93
CA GLU A 194 -23.59 10.77 -4.20
C GLU A 194 -22.50 11.82 -4.44
N THR A 195 -22.30 12.17 -5.71
CA THR A 195 -21.36 13.25 -6.06
C THR A 195 -21.88 14.57 -5.51
N GLY A 196 -21.06 15.26 -4.71
CA GLY A 196 -21.43 16.49 -4.01
C GLY A 196 -21.75 16.32 -2.53
N ASP A 197 -21.94 15.09 -2.05
CA ASP A 197 -22.20 14.81 -0.62
C ASP A 197 -20.94 14.89 0.25
N ILE A 198 -19.75 14.87 -0.37
CA ILE A 198 -18.47 15.13 0.28
C ILE A 198 -18.14 16.61 0.08
N ASP A 199 -17.99 17.36 1.17
CA ASP A 199 -17.48 18.74 1.13
C ASP A 199 -16.12 18.75 0.41
N PRO A 200 -15.92 19.57 -0.64
CA PRO A 200 -14.66 19.68 -1.34
C PRO A 200 -13.44 19.92 -0.43
N ASN A 201 -13.60 20.62 0.70
CA ASN A 201 -12.53 20.87 1.67
C ASN A 201 -12.19 19.64 2.55
N GLN A 202 -13.01 18.60 2.50
CA GLN A 202 -12.79 17.34 3.23
C GLN A 202 -12.21 16.24 2.35
N VAL A 203 -12.14 16.43 1.03
CA VAL A 203 -11.53 15.46 0.11
C VAL A 203 -10.05 15.32 0.41
N GLN A 204 -9.62 14.09 0.72
CA GLN A 204 -8.21 13.80 1.07
C GLN A 204 -7.45 13.18 -0.10
N THR A 205 -8.11 12.33 -0.90
CA THR A 205 -7.57 11.86 -2.18
C THR A 205 -8.55 12.24 -3.28
N PRO A 206 -8.16 13.16 -4.18
CA PRO A 206 -9.01 13.54 -5.29
C PRO A 206 -9.27 12.37 -6.26
N SER A 207 -10.48 12.37 -6.82
CA SER A 207 -11.00 11.38 -7.79
C SER A 207 -10.11 11.11 -9.01
N ILE A 208 -9.19 12.01 -9.34
CA ILE A 208 -8.25 11.80 -10.45
C ILE A 208 -7.34 10.58 -10.22
N TYR A 209 -7.05 10.25 -8.95
CA TYR A 209 -6.18 9.14 -8.57
C TYR A 209 -6.91 7.81 -8.37
N VAL A 210 -8.21 7.73 -8.68
CA VAL A 210 -9.02 6.52 -8.45
C VAL A 210 -9.64 6.08 -9.76
N GLN A 211 -9.50 4.81 -10.13
CA GLN A 211 -10.02 4.26 -11.38
C GLN A 211 -11.25 3.37 -11.15
N GLY A 212 -11.41 2.79 -9.96
CA GLY A 212 -12.60 2.02 -9.61
C GLY A 212 -12.86 1.98 -8.11
N LEU A 213 -14.12 1.73 -7.74
CA LEU A 213 -14.60 1.69 -6.36
C LEU A 213 -15.23 0.35 -6.05
N ILE A 214 -15.13 -0.08 -4.80
CA ILE A 214 -15.96 -1.15 -4.25
C ILE A 214 -16.41 -0.77 -2.84
N GLN A 215 -17.70 -0.92 -2.58
CA GLN A 215 -18.22 -0.82 -1.22
C GLN A 215 -18.16 -2.19 -0.55
N ALA A 216 -17.50 -2.28 0.59
CA ALA A 216 -17.36 -3.56 1.29
C ALA A 216 -17.35 -3.41 2.82
N LYS A 217 -17.79 -4.46 3.51
CA LYS A 217 -17.69 -4.54 4.98
C LYS A 217 -16.24 -4.84 5.37
N GLN A 218 -15.78 -4.24 6.47
CA GLN A 218 -14.45 -4.42 7.03
C GLN A 218 -14.53 -5.14 8.38
N GLU A 219 -13.60 -6.05 8.63
CA GLU A 219 -13.38 -6.69 9.93
C GLU A 219 -12.61 -5.77 10.88
N LYS A 220 -11.64 -4.99 10.39
CA LYS A 220 -10.85 -4.01 11.15
C LYS A 220 -10.19 -4.60 12.41
N ARG A 221 -9.46 -5.71 12.23
CA ARG A 221 -8.81 -6.41 13.34
C ARG A 221 -7.83 -5.51 14.09
N ILE A 222 -7.78 -5.68 15.42
CA ILE A 222 -6.85 -4.98 16.31
C ILE A 222 -5.74 -5.95 16.71
N GLU A 223 -4.51 -5.65 16.34
CA GLU A 223 -3.34 -6.49 16.63
C GLU A 223 -3.04 -6.56 18.13
N ARG A 224 -3.03 -5.41 18.81
CA ARG A 224 -2.80 -5.28 20.25
C ARG A 224 -3.83 -4.35 20.87
N LEU A 225 -4.81 -4.92 21.57
CA LEU A 225 -5.80 -4.15 22.30
C LEU A 225 -5.22 -3.68 23.63
N THR A 226 -4.93 -2.39 23.73
CA THR A 226 -4.46 -1.76 24.97
C THR A 226 -5.51 -0.78 25.48
N THR A 227 -5.98 -0.99 26.70
CA THR A 227 -6.94 -0.11 27.38
C THR A 227 -6.31 0.48 28.63
N ARG A 228 -6.79 1.65 29.07
CA ARG A 228 -6.50 2.16 30.41
C ARG A 228 -7.54 1.62 31.39
N THR A 229 -7.16 1.39 32.64
CA THR A 229 -8.14 1.21 33.71
C THR A 229 -8.94 2.50 33.85
N VAL A 230 -10.28 2.39 33.89
CA VAL A 230 -11.21 3.53 34.06
C VAL A 230 -11.20 3.98 35.51
#